data_AF-A0A962Q6C3-F1
#
_entry.id   AF-A0A962Q6C3-F1
#
_cell.length_a   1.000
_cell.length_b   1.000
_cell.length_c   1.000
_cell.angle_alpha   90.00
_cell.angle_beta   90.00
_cell.angle_gamma   90.00
#
_symmetry.space_group_name_H-M   'P 1'
#
loop_
_entity.id
_entity.type
_entity.pdbx_description
1 polymer ?
#
loop_
_entity_poly.entity_id
_entity_poly.type
_entity_poly.pdbx_seq_one_letter_code
_entity_poly.pdbx_strand_id
1 'polypeptide(L)'
;MTGSTKTLDQMMRENLQAGGYAVVGGRDLYMEVMDTATGLVWMSAAPVQAADFEALELEPSLVKVGIARAPMDRAAFQYSPGTPGSPVRERLINGRLYINVAAPMEKTPPTLTGGPIGISVNKAHMIGFKAGRTVTILRLPEGDFVEVVGEDTADESLVLPQDGELMRIELSRPWVVSLPTPTRTFFWFGESMRSFQGPVTLPEST
;
A
#
# COMPACT_ATOMS: atom_id res chain seq x y z
N MET A 1 -33.21 16.40 3.69
CA MET A 1 -33.03 14.97 3.34
C MET A 1 -31.65 14.55 3.82
N THR A 2 -31.57 13.79 4.90
CA THR A 2 -30.31 13.22 5.40
C THR A 2 -29.95 12.02 4.52
N GLY A 3 -29.14 12.23 3.50
CA GLY A 3 -28.56 11.11 2.74
C GLY A 3 -27.78 10.22 3.70
N SER A 4 -28.09 8.92 3.74
CA SER A 4 -27.35 7.96 4.54
C SER A 4 -25.88 7.98 4.14
N THR A 5 -24.98 8.35 5.06
CA THR A 5 -23.53 8.28 4.83
C THR A 5 -23.17 6.83 4.51
N LYS A 6 -22.56 6.59 3.35
CA LYS A 6 -22.11 5.26 2.95
C LYS A 6 -21.05 4.74 3.93
N THR A 7 -21.09 3.45 4.24
CA THR A 7 -20.04 2.82 5.05
C THR A 7 -18.77 2.65 4.22
N LEU A 8 -17.61 2.48 4.88
CA LEU A 8 -16.35 2.21 4.19
C LEU A 8 -16.47 0.97 3.29
N ASP A 9 -17.06 -0.12 3.79
CA ASP A 9 -17.22 -1.37 3.04
C ASP A 9 -18.14 -1.20 1.82
N GLN A 10 -19.16 -0.34 1.92
CA GLN A 10 -19.99 0.01 0.77
C GLN A 10 -19.18 0.81 -0.26
N MET A 11 -18.44 1.84 0.17
CA MET A 11 -17.61 2.64 -0.72
C MET A 11 -16.54 1.80 -1.42
N MET A 12 -15.85 0.92 -0.69
CA MET A 12 -14.84 0.02 -1.29
C MET A 12 -15.46 -0.90 -2.35
N ARG A 13 -16.62 -1.51 -2.08
CA ARG A 13 -17.29 -2.40 -3.06
C ARG A 13 -17.79 -1.67 -4.29
N GLU A 14 -18.36 -0.48 -4.13
CA GLU A 14 -18.86 0.32 -5.25
C GLU A 14 -17.74 0.82 -6.17
N ASN A 15 -16.53 1.00 -5.63
CA ASN A 15 -15.36 1.45 -6.40
C ASN A 15 -14.46 0.30 -6.88
N LEU A 16 -14.74 -0.95 -6.47
CA LEU A 16 -13.98 -2.11 -6.93
C LEU A 16 -14.56 -2.63 -8.24
N GLN A 17 -13.73 -2.72 -9.28
CA GLN A 17 -14.14 -3.27 -10.56
C GLN A 17 -14.44 -4.77 -10.47
N ALA A 18 -15.23 -5.29 -11.42
CA ALA A 18 -15.42 -6.72 -11.56
C ALA A 18 -14.07 -7.43 -11.78
N GLY A 19 -13.80 -8.50 -11.02
CA GLY A 19 -12.51 -9.21 -11.04
C GLY A 19 -11.41 -8.53 -10.20
N GLY A 20 -11.66 -7.37 -9.60
CA GLY A 20 -10.79 -6.80 -8.58
C GLY A 20 -10.77 -7.66 -7.31
N TYR A 21 -9.68 -7.56 -6.55
CA TYR A 21 -9.45 -8.35 -5.35
C TYR A 21 -9.54 -7.47 -4.11
N ALA A 22 -10.52 -7.72 -3.24
CA ALA A 22 -10.60 -7.11 -1.91
C ALA A 22 -9.71 -7.88 -0.94
N VAL A 23 -8.72 -7.22 -0.35
CA VAL A 23 -7.81 -7.85 0.60
C VAL A 23 -8.58 -8.20 1.87
N VAL A 24 -8.38 -9.42 2.38
CA VAL A 24 -9.03 -9.87 3.61
C VAL A 24 -8.36 -9.23 4.81
N GLY A 25 -9.11 -8.49 5.62
CA GLY A 25 -8.59 -7.82 6.82
C GLY A 25 -8.38 -6.33 6.59
N GLY A 26 -7.35 -5.77 7.20
CA GLY A 26 -6.98 -4.37 7.03
C GLY A 26 -5.60 -4.08 7.59
N ARG A 27 -5.54 -3.82 8.90
CA ARG A 27 -4.32 -3.36 9.60
C ARG A 27 -3.39 -4.49 10.06
N ASP A 28 -3.49 -5.62 9.40
CA ASP A 28 -2.76 -6.84 9.72
C ASP A 28 -1.40 -6.88 9.00
N LEU A 29 -0.61 -7.92 9.28
CA LEU A 29 0.62 -8.19 8.55
C LEU A 29 0.30 -8.92 7.25
N TYR A 30 0.92 -8.48 6.16
CA TYR A 30 0.94 -9.16 4.87
C TYR A 30 2.39 -9.33 4.44
N MET A 31 2.67 -10.42 3.73
CA MET A 31 4.01 -10.67 3.21
C MET A 31 4.03 -10.64 1.70
N GLU A 32 5.13 -10.15 1.16
CA GLU A 32 5.38 -10.03 -0.26
C GLU A 32 6.58 -10.89 -0.67
N VAL A 33 6.45 -11.49 -1.84
CA VAL A 33 7.52 -12.20 -2.56
C VAL A 33 7.60 -11.66 -3.98
N MET A 34 8.78 -11.74 -4.58
CA MET A 34 9.02 -11.30 -5.95
C MET A 34 9.45 -12.47 -6.80
N ASP A 35 8.82 -12.60 -7.97
CA ASP A 35 9.27 -13.48 -9.03
C ASP A 35 10.47 -12.84 -9.74
N THR A 36 11.62 -13.47 -9.66
CA THR A 36 12.90 -12.92 -10.13
C THR A 36 13.01 -12.90 -11.66
N ALA A 37 12.25 -13.74 -12.36
CA ALA A 37 12.23 -13.77 -13.82
C ALA A 37 11.41 -12.62 -14.39
N THR A 38 10.33 -12.24 -13.71
CA THR A 38 9.37 -11.24 -14.20
C THR A 38 9.44 -9.90 -13.48
N GLY A 39 10.05 -9.85 -12.29
CA GLY A 39 10.02 -8.69 -11.39
C GLY A 39 8.65 -8.44 -10.74
N LEU A 40 7.69 -9.35 -10.90
CA LEU A 40 6.34 -9.20 -10.36
C LEU A 40 6.32 -9.52 -8.86
N VAL A 41 5.68 -8.63 -8.09
CA VAL A 41 5.47 -8.79 -6.65
C VAL A 41 4.11 -9.41 -6.38
N TRP A 42 4.13 -10.42 -5.51
CA TRP A 42 2.98 -11.20 -5.08
C TRP A 42 2.81 -11.02 -3.58
N MET A 43 1.62 -10.62 -3.15
CA MET A 43 1.28 -10.41 -1.74
C MET A 43 0.37 -11.53 -1.24
N SER A 44 0.55 -11.99 0.00
CA SER A 44 -0.35 -12.94 0.63
C SER A 44 -1.79 -12.41 0.63
N ALA A 45 -2.74 -13.23 0.20
CA ALA A 45 -4.13 -12.80 0.03
C ALA A 45 -4.90 -12.65 1.36
N ALA A 46 -4.36 -13.22 2.43
CA ALA A 46 -4.88 -13.15 3.79
C ALA A 46 -3.76 -12.72 4.77
N PRO A 47 -4.13 -12.25 5.97
CA PRO A 47 -3.18 -11.90 7.02
C PRO A 47 -2.26 -13.05 7.40
N VAL A 48 -1.03 -12.71 7.78
CA VAL A 48 0.00 -13.64 8.23
C VAL A 48 0.57 -13.21 9.58
N GLN A 49 1.39 -14.06 10.19
CA GLN A 49 2.22 -13.75 11.35
C GLN A 49 3.70 -13.62 10.93
N ALA A 50 4.52 -12.97 11.75
CA ALA A 50 5.97 -12.88 11.49
C ALA A 50 6.61 -14.27 11.33
N ALA A 51 6.19 -15.24 12.16
CA ALA A 51 6.67 -16.62 12.06
C ALA A 51 6.34 -17.30 10.72
N ASP A 52 5.22 -16.94 10.06
CA ASP A 52 4.90 -17.45 8.73
C ASP A 52 5.92 -16.97 7.69
N PHE A 53 6.36 -15.70 7.79
CA PHE A 53 7.36 -15.14 6.88
C PHE A 53 8.75 -15.72 7.12
N GLU A 54 9.14 -15.92 8.38
CA GLU A 54 10.43 -16.55 8.70
C GLU A 54 10.50 -17.98 8.18
N ALA A 55 9.45 -18.78 8.43
CA ALA A 55 9.34 -20.17 7.98
C ALA A 55 9.04 -20.32 6.47
N LEU A 56 8.86 -19.23 5.73
CA LEU A 56 8.51 -19.27 4.31
C LEU A 56 9.67 -19.85 3.48
N GLU A 57 9.44 -21.05 2.95
CA GLU A 57 10.30 -21.69 1.95
C GLU A 57 9.81 -21.34 0.55
N LEU A 58 10.74 -20.93 -0.32
CA LEU A 58 10.44 -20.45 -1.66
C LEU A 58 11.15 -21.30 -2.71
N GLU A 59 10.46 -21.51 -3.83
CA GLU A 59 11.09 -22.01 -5.05
C GLU A 59 12.21 -21.05 -5.51
N PRO A 60 13.25 -21.53 -6.23
CA PRO A 60 14.40 -20.70 -6.61
C PRO A 60 14.07 -19.44 -7.43
N SER A 61 12.92 -19.41 -8.11
CA SER A 61 12.45 -18.27 -8.91
C SER A 61 11.78 -17.18 -8.07
N LEU A 62 11.63 -17.37 -6.77
CA LEU A 62 10.97 -16.45 -5.86
C LEU A 62 11.94 -15.98 -4.77
N VAL A 63 11.86 -14.70 -4.41
CA VAL A 63 12.60 -14.12 -3.28
C VAL A 63 11.65 -13.41 -2.32
N LYS A 64 11.96 -13.44 -1.03
CA LYS A 64 11.23 -12.66 -0.03
C LYS A 64 11.46 -11.17 -0.29
N VAL A 65 10.40 -10.38 -0.29
CA VAL A 65 10.47 -8.92 -0.40
C VAL A 65 10.38 -8.30 0.99
N GLY A 66 9.36 -8.68 1.76
CA GLY A 66 9.16 -8.16 3.10
C GLY A 66 7.85 -8.61 3.71
N ILE A 67 7.69 -8.31 4.99
CA ILE A 67 6.43 -8.44 5.73
C ILE A 67 6.16 -7.11 6.41
N ALA A 68 4.93 -6.61 6.30
CA ALA A 68 4.61 -5.28 6.81
C ALA A 68 3.14 -5.13 7.18
N ARG A 69 2.87 -4.14 8.05
CA ARG A 69 1.50 -3.75 8.41
C ARG A 69 1.00 -2.65 7.49
N ALA A 70 -0.26 -2.79 7.09
CA ALA A 70 -1.02 -1.74 6.44
C ALA A 70 -1.60 -0.76 7.51
N PRO A 71 -1.50 0.57 7.33
CA PRO A 71 -2.16 1.53 8.22
C PRO A 71 -3.66 1.70 7.93
N MET A 72 -4.10 1.30 6.72
CA MET A 72 -5.49 1.42 6.26
C MET A 72 -6.41 0.33 6.80
N ASP A 73 -7.70 0.66 6.93
CA ASP A 73 -8.73 -0.27 7.39
C ASP A 73 -9.16 -1.27 6.31
N ARG A 74 -9.02 -0.88 5.04
CA ARG A 74 -9.31 -1.70 3.85
C ARG A 74 -8.30 -1.47 2.75
N ALA A 75 -8.03 -2.51 1.98
CA ALA A 75 -7.24 -2.45 0.76
C ALA A 75 -7.87 -3.32 -0.32
N ALA A 76 -7.67 -2.94 -1.58
CA ALA A 76 -8.08 -3.71 -2.73
C ALA A 76 -7.17 -3.43 -3.92
N PHE A 77 -7.09 -4.38 -4.84
CA PHE A 77 -6.39 -4.22 -6.11
C PHE A 77 -7.40 -4.37 -7.25
N GLN A 78 -7.45 -3.39 -8.14
CA GLN A 78 -8.39 -3.41 -9.26
C GLN A 78 -8.00 -4.49 -10.27
N TYR A 79 -6.71 -4.58 -10.60
CA TYR A 79 -6.14 -5.52 -11.56
C TYR A 79 -4.64 -5.73 -11.30
N SER A 80 -4.07 -6.79 -11.88
CA SER A 80 -2.63 -7.00 -11.84
C SER A 80 -1.86 -6.03 -12.75
N PRO A 81 -0.61 -5.66 -12.40
CA PRO A 81 0.24 -4.77 -13.20
C PRO A 81 0.23 -5.10 -14.70
N GLY A 82 -0.01 -4.09 -15.53
CA GLY A 82 -0.04 -4.22 -16.99
C GLY A 82 -1.30 -4.87 -17.57
N THR A 83 -2.33 -5.13 -16.76
CA THR A 83 -3.57 -5.81 -17.22
C THR A 83 -4.86 -5.08 -16.83
N PRO A 84 -5.02 -3.78 -17.16
CA PRO A 84 -6.24 -3.03 -16.82
C PRO A 84 -7.50 -3.71 -17.36
N GLY A 85 -8.55 -3.76 -16.53
CA GLY A 85 -9.83 -4.40 -16.85
C GLY A 85 -9.84 -5.93 -16.76
N SER A 86 -8.69 -6.58 -16.53
CA SER A 86 -8.62 -8.01 -16.27
C SER A 86 -8.70 -8.32 -14.77
N PRO A 87 -9.16 -9.53 -14.39
CA PRO A 87 -9.09 -9.97 -13.00
C PRO A 87 -7.67 -9.94 -12.44
N VAL A 88 -7.55 -9.71 -11.12
CA VAL A 88 -6.28 -9.85 -10.41
C VAL A 88 -5.78 -11.29 -10.55
N ARG A 89 -4.50 -11.45 -10.88
CA ARG A 89 -3.87 -12.77 -10.98
C ARG A 89 -3.60 -13.34 -9.60
N GLU A 90 -3.89 -14.62 -9.47
CA GLU A 90 -3.71 -15.40 -8.25
C GLU A 90 -2.70 -16.52 -8.47
N ARG A 91 -1.95 -16.88 -7.42
CA ARG A 91 -0.99 -17.98 -7.43
C ARG A 91 -0.92 -18.63 -6.05
N LEU A 92 -0.79 -19.95 -6.00
CA LEU A 92 -0.42 -20.66 -4.78
C LEU A 92 1.10 -20.64 -4.62
N ILE A 93 1.59 -20.17 -3.48
CA ILE A 93 3.02 -20.15 -3.12
C ILE A 93 3.13 -20.73 -1.71
N ASN A 94 3.91 -21.80 -1.56
CA ASN A 94 4.05 -22.55 -0.31
C ASN A 94 2.69 -22.88 0.37
N GLY A 95 1.72 -23.35 -0.43
CA GLY A 95 0.38 -23.72 0.03
C GLY A 95 -0.54 -22.55 0.42
N ARG A 96 -0.11 -21.29 0.30
CA ARG A 96 -0.94 -20.10 0.55
C ARG A 96 -1.31 -19.40 -0.76
N LEU A 97 -2.48 -18.75 -0.76
CA LEU A 97 -2.92 -17.90 -1.86
C LEU A 97 -2.19 -16.55 -1.83
N TYR A 98 -1.67 -16.16 -2.98
CA TYR A 98 -1.07 -14.85 -3.23
C TYR A 98 -1.74 -14.18 -4.42
N ILE A 99 -1.79 -12.85 -4.40
CA ILE A 99 -2.28 -12.01 -5.48
C ILE A 99 -1.13 -11.17 -6.06
N ASN A 100 -1.11 -11.00 -7.39
CA ASN A 100 -0.09 -10.14 -8.01
C ASN A 100 -0.49 -8.67 -7.94
N VAL A 101 0.24 -7.93 -7.10
CA VAL A 101 -0.13 -6.58 -6.66
C VAL A 101 0.69 -5.46 -7.28
N ALA A 102 1.93 -5.74 -7.68
CA ALA A 102 2.88 -4.70 -8.08
C ALA A 102 3.93 -5.20 -9.08
N ALA A 103 4.41 -4.27 -9.91
CA ALA A 103 5.63 -4.39 -10.68
C ALA A 103 6.47 -3.13 -10.40
N PRO A 104 7.52 -3.22 -9.56
CA PRO A 104 8.46 -2.13 -9.35
C PRO A 104 9.13 -1.73 -10.66
N MET A 105 9.33 -0.44 -10.86
CA MET A 105 9.95 0.14 -12.04
C MET A 105 11.25 0.84 -11.62
N GLU A 106 11.43 2.09 -12.05
CA GLU A 106 12.61 2.88 -11.75
C GLU A 106 12.72 3.19 -10.24
N LYS A 107 13.95 3.09 -9.74
CA LYS A 107 14.33 3.46 -8.38
C LYS A 107 15.11 4.77 -8.42
N THR A 108 14.75 5.69 -7.54
CA THR A 108 15.47 6.92 -7.29
C THR A 108 16.16 6.81 -5.93
N PRO A 109 17.51 6.92 -5.87
CA PRO A 109 18.21 6.85 -4.61
C PRO A 109 17.84 8.03 -3.69
N PRO A 110 18.02 7.90 -2.36
CA PRO A 110 17.80 8.99 -1.43
C PRO A 110 18.72 10.18 -1.75
N THR A 111 18.20 11.40 -1.63
CA THR A 111 19.00 12.64 -1.74
C THR A 111 19.76 12.96 -0.46
N LEU A 112 19.34 12.39 0.67
CA LEU A 112 19.93 12.55 2.00
C LEU A 112 20.27 11.18 2.59
N THR A 113 21.35 11.10 3.37
CA THR A 113 21.68 9.88 4.14
C THR A 113 20.54 9.55 5.10
N GLY A 114 20.05 8.30 5.04
CA GLY A 114 18.90 7.86 5.84
C GLY A 114 17.53 8.26 5.27
N GLY A 115 17.49 9.00 4.15
CA GLY A 115 16.25 9.36 3.46
C GLY A 115 15.61 8.19 2.72
N PRO A 116 14.41 8.39 2.15
CA PRO A 116 13.68 7.34 1.47
C PRO A 116 14.27 7.01 0.10
N ILE A 117 14.12 5.74 -0.31
CA ILE A 117 14.27 5.35 -1.70
C ILE A 117 12.94 5.65 -2.40
N GLY A 118 13.00 6.43 -3.47
CA GLY A 118 11.87 6.64 -4.36
C GLY A 118 11.70 5.44 -5.30
N ILE A 119 10.49 4.93 -5.49
CA ILE A 119 10.22 3.87 -6.47
C ILE A 119 8.93 4.19 -7.21
N SER A 120 8.97 4.17 -8.55
CA SER A 120 7.76 4.13 -9.37
C SER A 120 7.26 2.70 -9.42
N VAL A 121 5.98 2.46 -9.12
CA VAL A 121 5.41 1.12 -9.03
C VAL A 121 4.14 1.04 -9.87
N ASN A 122 4.11 0.12 -10.84
CA ASN A 122 2.89 -0.20 -11.54
C ASN A 122 2.02 -1.09 -10.63
N LYS A 123 0.94 -0.51 -10.08
CA LYS A 123 -0.05 -1.17 -9.24
C LYS A 123 -1.37 -0.41 -9.31
N ALA A 124 -2.50 -1.11 -9.28
CA ALA A 124 -3.84 -0.52 -9.30
C ALA A 124 -4.50 -0.68 -7.94
N HIS A 125 -4.01 0.08 -6.96
CA HIS A 125 -4.30 -0.13 -5.55
C HIS A 125 -5.28 0.91 -5.02
N MET A 126 -6.31 0.43 -4.32
CA MET A 126 -7.29 1.24 -3.64
C MET A 126 -7.19 0.97 -2.14
N ILE A 127 -7.16 2.04 -1.35
CA ILE A 127 -7.09 1.96 0.11
C ILE A 127 -8.25 2.72 0.74
N GLY A 128 -8.62 2.30 1.93
CA GLY A 128 -9.79 2.80 2.64
C GLY A 128 -9.54 3.00 4.13
N PHE A 129 -9.94 4.14 4.65
CA PHE A 129 -9.86 4.51 6.05
C PHE A 129 -11.26 4.80 6.59
N LYS A 130 -11.54 4.36 7.82
CA LYS A 130 -12.81 4.67 8.51
C LYS A 130 -12.84 6.14 8.95
N ALA A 131 -14.05 6.64 9.21
CA ALA A 131 -14.21 7.88 9.99
C ALA A 131 -13.59 7.71 11.39
N GLY A 132 -13.12 8.81 11.97
CA GLY A 132 -12.42 8.86 13.25
C GLY A 132 -10.96 8.40 13.18
N ARG A 133 -10.43 8.05 12.01
CA ARG A 133 -9.01 7.74 11.83
C ARG A 133 -8.21 9.02 11.71
N THR A 134 -7.05 9.03 12.35
CA THR A 134 -5.96 9.95 12.04
C THR A 134 -5.08 9.27 10.98
N VAL A 135 -4.82 9.95 9.87
CA VAL A 135 -4.00 9.45 8.76
C VAL A 135 -2.78 10.33 8.60
N THR A 136 -1.60 9.71 8.51
CA THR A 136 -0.33 10.39 8.27
C THR A 136 -0.13 10.61 6.78
N ILE A 137 0.19 11.85 6.41
CA ILE A 137 0.44 12.30 5.05
C ILE A 137 1.85 12.87 4.98
N LEU A 138 2.63 12.41 4.00
CA LEU A 138 3.86 13.08 3.58
C LEU A 138 3.49 14.12 2.53
N ARG A 139 3.66 15.40 2.87
CA ARG A 139 3.47 16.51 1.94
C ARG A 139 4.81 16.88 1.30
N LEU A 140 4.81 17.01 -0.01
CA LEU A 140 5.93 17.49 -0.82
C LEU A 140 5.43 18.59 -1.77
N PRO A 141 6.31 19.42 -2.36
CA PRO A 141 5.92 20.42 -3.35
C PRO A 141 5.11 19.86 -4.52
N GLU A 142 5.36 18.61 -4.92
CA GLU A 142 4.66 17.92 -6.00
C GLU A 142 3.31 17.30 -5.60
N GLY A 143 2.97 17.27 -4.31
CA GLY A 143 1.67 16.76 -3.83
C GLY A 143 1.74 15.99 -2.51
N ASP A 144 0.59 15.41 -2.15
CA ASP A 144 0.38 14.70 -0.89
C ASP A 144 0.49 13.18 -1.09
N PHE A 145 1.17 12.50 -0.19
CA PHE A 145 1.42 11.06 -0.25
C PHE A 145 0.89 10.41 1.03
N VAL A 146 0.01 9.43 0.89
CA VAL A 146 -0.62 8.76 2.02
C VAL A 146 0.23 7.60 2.49
N GLU A 147 0.30 7.38 3.80
CA GLU A 147 0.96 6.21 4.36
C GLU A 147 0.26 4.91 3.92
N VAL A 148 1.04 3.94 3.44
CA VAL A 148 0.56 2.62 2.98
C VAL A 148 1.28 1.48 3.67
N VAL A 149 2.44 1.74 4.28
CA VAL A 149 3.18 0.76 5.07
C VAL A 149 3.72 1.40 6.34
N GLY A 150 3.53 0.74 7.47
CA GLY A 150 4.20 1.04 8.74
C GLY A 150 3.30 1.64 9.82
N GLU A 151 3.95 2.19 10.84
CA GLU A 151 3.33 2.77 12.03
C GLU A 151 4.03 4.10 12.40
N ASP A 152 3.32 4.97 13.11
CA ASP A 152 3.72 6.35 13.43
C ASP A 152 4.77 6.48 14.55
N THR A 153 5.16 5.36 15.17
CA THR A 153 6.08 5.31 16.32
C THR A 153 7.47 5.90 16.04
N ALA A 154 7.87 5.97 14.77
CA ALA A 154 9.17 6.47 14.34
C ALA A 154 9.10 7.82 13.59
N ASP A 155 7.95 8.50 13.55
CA ASP A 155 7.76 9.72 12.76
C ASP A 155 8.81 10.81 13.02
N GLU A 156 9.16 11.03 14.29
CA GLU A 156 10.12 12.07 14.70
C GLU A 156 11.56 11.79 14.25
N SER A 157 11.85 10.54 13.90
CA SER A 157 13.19 10.08 13.49
C SER A 157 13.35 9.95 11.97
N LEU A 158 12.28 10.16 11.20
CA LEU A 158 12.32 10.01 9.75
C LEU A 158 13.08 11.17 9.09
N VAL A 159 14.14 10.83 8.35
CA VAL A 159 14.78 11.78 7.44
C VAL A 159 13.87 11.96 6.23
N LEU A 160 13.16 13.08 6.17
CA LEU A 160 12.23 13.39 5.09
C LEU A 160 12.97 13.81 3.81
N PRO A 161 12.34 13.66 2.62
CA PRO A 161 12.83 14.33 1.43
C PRO A 161 12.95 15.83 1.65
N GLN A 162 13.76 16.48 0.81
CA GLN A 162 13.86 17.95 0.82
C GLN A 162 12.47 18.58 0.68
N ASP A 163 12.21 19.61 1.50
CA ASP A 163 10.93 20.32 1.61
C ASP A 163 9.73 19.43 1.99
N GLY A 164 10.01 18.23 2.51
CA GLY A 164 9.01 17.29 2.99
C GLY A 164 8.55 17.59 4.40
N GLU A 165 7.24 17.45 4.62
CA GLU A 165 6.60 17.58 5.91
C GLU A 165 5.70 16.35 6.18
N LEU A 166 5.74 15.83 7.40
CA LEU A 166 4.70 14.90 7.86
C LEU A 166 3.59 15.69 8.53
N MET A 167 2.38 15.51 8.04
CA MET A 167 1.18 16.06 8.65
C MET A 167 0.18 14.96 8.96
N ARG A 168 -0.74 15.25 9.89
CA ARG A 168 -1.83 14.33 10.26
C ARG A 168 -3.15 14.96 9.92
N ILE A 169 -4.04 14.18 9.31
CA ILE A 169 -5.42 14.58 9.05
C ILE A 169 -6.36 13.70 9.85
N GLU A 170 -7.40 14.29 10.43
CA GLU A 170 -8.48 13.55 11.08
C GLU A 170 -9.65 13.40 10.10
N LEU A 171 -10.14 12.17 9.96
CA LEU A 171 -11.21 11.86 9.02
C LEU A 171 -12.57 11.96 9.71
N SER A 172 -13.37 12.99 9.39
CA SER A 172 -14.76 13.08 9.87
C SER A 172 -15.70 12.07 9.18
N ARG A 173 -15.29 11.53 8.01
CA ARG A 173 -16.04 10.58 7.18
C ARG A 173 -15.09 9.50 6.65
N PRO A 174 -15.60 8.31 6.26
CA PRO A 174 -14.75 7.33 5.59
C PRO A 174 -14.11 7.91 4.33
N TRP A 175 -12.85 7.57 4.08
CA TRP A 175 -12.10 8.01 2.92
C TRP A 175 -11.62 6.78 2.13
N VAL A 176 -11.99 6.73 0.85
CA VAL A 176 -11.49 5.75 -0.11
C VAL A 176 -10.68 6.51 -1.15
N VAL A 177 -9.48 6.02 -1.43
CA VAL A 177 -8.59 6.62 -2.44
C VAL A 177 -7.96 5.53 -3.29
N SER A 178 -8.04 5.72 -4.61
CA SER A 178 -7.26 4.97 -5.58
C SER A 178 -5.91 5.66 -5.77
N LEU A 179 -4.83 4.92 -5.57
CA LEU A 179 -3.49 5.42 -5.87
C LEU A 179 -3.32 5.56 -7.39
N PRO A 180 -2.52 6.52 -7.88
CA PRO A 180 -2.18 6.60 -9.29
C PRO A 180 -1.55 5.31 -9.81
N THR A 181 -1.68 5.02 -11.11
CA THR A 181 -0.99 3.89 -11.76
C THR A 181 -0.22 4.40 -12.98
N PRO A 182 1.13 4.38 -12.97
CA PRO A 182 1.99 3.97 -11.85
C PRO A 182 1.89 4.93 -10.65
N THR A 183 2.06 4.41 -9.44
CA THR A 183 2.15 5.23 -8.22
C THR A 183 3.61 5.53 -7.95
N ARG A 184 3.89 6.74 -7.47
CA ARG A 184 5.18 7.04 -6.87
C ARG A 184 5.14 6.64 -5.40
N THR A 185 6.24 6.09 -4.91
CA THR A 185 6.37 5.60 -3.54
C THR A 185 7.69 6.09 -2.95
N PHE A 186 7.69 6.32 -1.64
CA PHE A 186 8.88 6.60 -0.85
C PHE A 186 8.99 5.54 0.23
N PHE A 187 10.11 4.81 0.26
CA PHE A 187 10.32 3.74 1.24
C PHE A 187 11.52 4.06 2.15
N TRP A 188 11.31 3.95 3.46
CA TRP A 188 12.37 3.88 4.45
C TRP A 188 12.56 2.42 4.85
N PHE A 189 13.75 1.89 4.58
CA PHE A 189 14.15 0.54 4.94
C PHE A 189 15.06 0.62 6.18
N GLY A 190 14.45 0.90 7.34
CA GLY A 190 15.10 0.91 8.65
C GLY A 190 14.62 -0.23 9.55
N GLU A 191 14.76 -0.08 10.87
CA GLU A 191 14.24 -1.06 11.85
C GLU A 191 12.73 -1.30 11.70
N SER A 192 11.99 -0.29 11.25
CA SER A 192 10.59 -0.40 10.86
C SER A 192 10.40 0.16 9.46
N MET A 193 9.83 -0.65 8.56
CA MET A 193 9.56 -0.21 7.19
C MET A 193 8.44 0.82 7.17
N ARG A 194 8.67 1.94 6.48
CA ARG A 194 7.69 3.00 6.23
C ARG A 194 7.51 3.22 4.74
N SER A 195 6.28 3.44 4.29
CA SER A 195 6.00 3.80 2.90
C SER A 195 4.89 4.82 2.76
N PHE A 196 5.15 5.85 1.96
CA PHE A 196 4.17 6.84 1.54
C PHE A 196 3.99 6.79 0.02
N GLN A 197 2.75 6.83 -0.46
CA GLN A 197 2.41 6.56 -1.86
C GLN A 197 1.39 7.56 -2.40
N GLY A 198 1.55 7.96 -3.66
CA GLY A 198 0.74 9.02 -4.28
C GLY A 198 1.36 9.61 -5.56
N PRO A 199 1.06 10.88 -5.88
CA PRO A 199 0.27 11.81 -5.07
C PRO A 199 -1.22 11.44 -4.99
N VAL A 200 -1.90 11.88 -3.95
CA VAL A 200 -3.34 11.70 -3.72
C VAL A 200 -4.03 13.03 -3.47
N THR A 201 -5.33 13.11 -3.76
CA THR A 201 -6.16 14.22 -3.32
C THR A 201 -6.68 13.93 -1.91
N LEU A 202 -6.38 14.83 -0.97
CA LEU A 202 -6.90 14.73 0.39
C LEU A 202 -8.42 14.96 0.43
N PRO A 203 -9.13 14.32 1.36
CA PRO A 203 -10.56 14.57 1.52
C PRO A 203 -10.79 16.02 1.98
N GLU A 204 -11.89 16.63 1.53
CA GLU A 204 -12.25 17.98 1.97
C GLU A 204 -12.42 18.01 3.49
N SER A 205 -11.72 18.94 4.16
CA SER A 205 -11.96 19.25 5.56
C SER A 205 -13.38 19.78 5.69
N THR A 206 -14.25 19.04 6.37
CA THR A 206 -15.60 19.49 6.74
C THR A 206 -15.64 19.90 8.19
#